data_AF-A0A1V3JK78-F1
#
_entry.id   AF-A0A1V3JK78-F1
#
_cell.length_a   1.000
_cell.length_b   1.000
_cell.length_c   1.000
_cell.angle_alpha   90.00
_cell.angle_beta   90.00
_cell.angle_gamma   90.00
#
_symmetry.space_group_name_H-M   'P 1'
#
loop_
_entity.id
_entity.type
_entity.pdbx_description
1 polymer ?
#
loop_
_entity_poly.entity_id
_entity_poly.type
_entity_poly.pdbx_seq_one_letter_code
_entity_poly.pdbx_strand_id
1 'polypeptide(L)'
;KYYTYLLCFSILSFLPLSAFSSAKTIAGEKEGDAQKKFTRYIHIKERGVLDPTTSAQDAKNLANSVEFEVYMVNEDFSSRSVFVSGEGVCNGFEGNNGVDFTNSTNNYIKPNDDSQYYGGIMAASLYRKNEPKNVQYVPVYVINNPQLEKEIREREESQTKQTIKDKVDSNKQLLDKMVCKKGKK
;
A
#
# COMPACT_ATOMS: atom_id res chain seq x y z
N LYS A 1 41.58 36.82 -27.63
CA LYS A 1 41.05 35.45 -27.45
C LYS A 1 40.47 35.37 -26.04
N TYR A 2 39.18 35.65 -25.88
CA TYR A 2 38.47 35.56 -24.61
C TYR A 2 37.65 34.27 -24.62
N TYR A 3 37.92 33.37 -23.68
CA TYR A 3 37.09 32.18 -23.46
C TYR A 3 36.07 32.49 -22.38
N THR A 4 34.82 32.63 -22.79
CA THR A 4 33.66 32.76 -21.92
C THR A 4 33.30 31.37 -21.41
N TYR A 5 33.43 31.15 -20.10
CA TYR A 5 32.91 29.94 -19.45
C TYR A 5 31.38 30.01 -19.40
N LEU A 6 30.71 29.18 -20.20
CA LEU A 6 29.29 28.88 -20.02
C LEU A 6 29.14 27.95 -18.82
N LEU A 7 28.66 28.50 -17.70
CA LEU A 7 28.07 27.72 -16.61
C LEU A 7 26.67 27.27 -17.05
N CYS A 8 26.55 26.03 -17.56
CA CYS A 8 25.25 25.37 -17.68
C CYS A 8 24.78 25.00 -16.28
N PHE A 9 23.94 25.85 -15.68
CA PHE A 9 23.06 25.45 -14.58
C PHE A 9 22.11 24.38 -15.13
N SER A 10 22.35 23.12 -14.76
CA SER A 10 21.37 22.05 -14.90
C SER A 10 20.21 22.38 -13.98
N ILE A 11 19.17 23.00 -14.54
CA ILE A 11 17.88 23.18 -13.87
C ILE A 11 17.32 21.77 -13.72
N LEU A 12 17.48 21.17 -12.53
CA LEU A 12 16.61 20.06 -12.13
C LEU A 12 15.19 20.61 -12.16
N SER A 13 14.47 20.29 -13.22
CA SER A 13 13.02 20.46 -13.28
C SER A 13 12.42 19.60 -12.18
N PHE A 14 12.19 20.22 -11.02
CA PHE A 14 11.29 19.72 -10.01
C PHE A 14 9.93 19.57 -10.68
N LEU A 15 9.56 18.34 -11.02
CA LEU A 15 8.18 18.02 -11.36
C LEU A 15 7.33 18.40 -10.15
N PRO A 16 6.27 19.22 -10.32
CA PRO A 16 5.39 19.52 -9.22
C PRO A 16 4.73 18.20 -8.79
N LEU A 17 4.94 17.86 -7.52
CA LEU A 17 4.29 16.75 -6.82
C LEU A 17 2.81 17.11 -6.58
N SER A 18 2.06 17.40 -7.64
CA SER A 18 0.65 17.79 -7.56
C SER A 18 -0.23 16.67 -8.14
N ALA A 19 -0.31 15.58 -7.39
CA ALA A 19 -1.43 14.63 -7.47
C ALA A 19 -1.52 13.75 -6.22
N PHE A 20 -1.38 14.33 -5.01
CA PHE A 20 -2.02 13.72 -3.85
C PHE A 20 -3.51 13.99 -3.98
N SER A 21 -4.21 13.14 -4.74
CA SER A 21 -5.66 13.09 -4.65
C SER A 21 -5.99 12.65 -3.22
N SER A 22 -6.56 13.55 -2.42
CA SER A 22 -7.08 13.22 -1.10
C SER A 22 -7.98 11.99 -1.22
N ALA A 23 -7.81 11.01 -0.33
CA ALA A 23 -8.58 9.77 -0.30
C ALA A 23 -10.11 10.01 -0.31
N LYS A 24 -10.53 11.20 0.11
CA LYS A 24 -11.91 11.70 0.05
C LYS A 24 -12.50 11.73 -1.36
N THR A 25 -11.68 11.99 -2.39
CA THR A 25 -12.14 12.07 -3.79
C THR A 25 -12.53 10.70 -4.37
N ILE A 26 -12.11 9.61 -3.72
CA ILE A 26 -12.40 8.23 -4.16
C ILE A 26 -13.68 7.70 -3.48
N ALA A 27 -14.04 8.22 -2.30
CA ALA A 27 -15.22 7.83 -1.54
C ALA A 27 -16.49 8.56 -2.04
N GLY A 28 -16.98 8.18 -3.23
CA GLY A 28 -18.32 8.56 -3.68
C GLY A 28 -19.40 8.15 -2.68
N GLU A 29 -20.31 9.08 -2.41
CA GLU A 29 -21.44 9.07 -1.48
C GLU A 29 -22.17 7.72 -1.37
N LYS A 30 -22.37 7.23 -0.13
CA LYS A 30 -23.66 6.77 0.42
C LYS A 30 -23.56 6.66 1.94
N GLU A 31 -24.34 7.51 2.59
CA GLU A 31 -24.60 7.64 4.02
C GLU A 31 -25.26 6.36 4.59
N GLY A 32 -24.88 5.99 5.82
CA GLY A 32 -25.38 4.82 6.54
C GLY A 32 -24.42 4.45 7.67
N ASP A 33 -24.81 4.83 8.89
CA ASP A 33 -24.16 4.67 10.19
C ASP A 33 -23.84 3.20 10.52
N ALA A 34 -22.62 2.81 10.17
CA ALA A 34 -21.82 1.74 10.73
C ALA A 34 -20.39 2.09 10.32
N GLN A 35 -19.39 1.92 11.19
CA GLN A 35 -17.98 2.22 10.93
C GLN A 35 -17.52 1.50 9.64
N LYS A 36 -17.68 2.17 8.49
CA LYS A 36 -17.75 1.49 7.18
C LYS A 36 -16.34 1.29 6.65
N LYS A 37 -15.75 0.17 7.02
CA LYS A 37 -14.48 -0.28 6.42
C LYS A 37 -14.70 -0.57 4.94
N PHE A 38 -14.07 0.25 4.11
CA PHE A 38 -14.14 0.14 2.66
C PHE A 38 -12.83 -0.47 2.13
N THR A 39 -12.90 -1.53 1.31
CA THR A 39 -11.75 -2.12 0.62
C THR A 39 -11.91 -2.01 -0.90
N ARG A 40 -10.92 -1.47 -1.61
CA ARG A 40 -10.90 -1.29 -3.08
C ARG A 40 -9.70 -2.01 -3.67
N TYR A 41 -9.89 -2.79 -4.73
CA TYR A 41 -8.79 -3.34 -5.53
C TYR A 41 -8.75 -2.58 -6.85
N ILE A 42 -7.60 -2.04 -7.22
CA ILE A 42 -7.48 -1.19 -8.41
C ILE A 42 -6.40 -1.77 -9.32
N HIS A 43 -6.80 -2.05 -10.57
CA HIS A 43 -5.85 -2.35 -11.64
C HIS A 43 -5.37 -1.03 -12.27
N ILE A 44 -4.06 -0.78 -12.26
CA ILE A 44 -3.50 0.54 -12.60
C ILE A 44 -3.75 0.93 -14.06
N LYS A 45 -3.72 -0.03 -14.98
CA LYS A 45 -3.92 0.26 -16.41
C LYS A 45 -5.36 0.61 -16.76
N GLU A 46 -6.33 0.03 -16.06
CA GLU A 46 -7.75 0.17 -16.40
C GLU A 46 -8.52 1.09 -15.45
N ARG A 47 -7.90 1.53 -14.33
CA ARG A 47 -8.50 2.39 -13.27
C ARG A 47 -9.90 1.92 -12.81
N GLY A 48 -10.24 0.66 -13.03
CA GLY A 48 -11.47 0.03 -12.59
C GLY A 48 -11.32 -0.49 -11.17
N VAL A 49 -12.40 -0.40 -10.39
CA VAL A 49 -12.50 -1.09 -9.11
C VAL A 49 -12.84 -2.55 -9.40
N LEU A 50 -11.98 -3.45 -8.96
CA LEU A 50 -12.13 -4.90 -9.06
C LEU A 50 -12.53 -5.46 -7.69
N ASP A 51 -13.31 -6.54 -7.69
CA ASP A 51 -13.66 -7.28 -6.49
C ASP A 51 -13.36 -8.78 -6.65
N PRO A 52 -12.17 -9.24 -6.21
CA PRO A 52 -11.81 -10.65 -6.27
C PRO A 52 -12.61 -11.54 -5.32
N THR A 53 -13.40 -10.98 -4.41
CA THR A 53 -14.20 -11.76 -3.45
C THR A 53 -15.51 -12.25 -4.06
N THR A 54 -16.06 -11.51 -5.02
CA THR A 54 -17.34 -11.80 -5.66
C THR A 54 -17.22 -12.17 -7.15
N SER A 55 -16.15 -11.73 -7.84
CA SER A 55 -15.94 -11.99 -9.26
C SER A 55 -14.66 -12.79 -9.52
N ALA A 56 -14.82 -14.00 -10.08
CA ALA A 56 -13.69 -14.81 -10.53
C ALA A 56 -12.93 -14.17 -11.69
N GLN A 57 -13.61 -13.36 -12.52
CA GLN A 57 -12.97 -12.62 -13.61
C GLN A 57 -12.09 -11.49 -13.05
N ASP A 58 -12.55 -10.80 -12.01
CA ASP A 58 -11.80 -9.74 -11.36
C ASP A 58 -10.56 -10.30 -10.66
N ALA A 59 -10.70 -11.44 -9.97
CA ALA A 59 -9.58 -12.18 -9.41
C ALA A 59 -8.57 -12.57 -10.50
N LYS A 60 -9.04 -13.06 -11.65
CA LYS A 60 -8.19 -13.40 -12.80
C LYS A 60 -7.49 -12.17 -13.40
N ASN A 61 -8.16 -11.02 -13.47
CA ASN A 61 -7.57 -9.78 -13.96
C ASN A 61 -6.45 -9.30 -13.02
N LEU A 62 -6.70 -9.31 -11.71
CA LEU A 62 -5.68 -8.99 -10.71
C LEU A 62 -4.51 -9.99 -10.77
N ALA A 63 -4.80 -11.28 -10.91
CA ALA A 63 -3.79 -12.34 -10.97
C ALA A 63 -2.77 -12.18 -12.11
N ASN A 64 -3.26 -11.74 -13.28
CA ASN A 64 -2.44 -11.56 -14.48
C ASN A 64 -1.86 -10.15 -14.62
N SER A 65 -2.30 -9.21 -13.77
CA SER A 65 -1.77 -7.85 -13.79
C SER A 65 -0.30 -7.84 -13.37
N VAL A 66 0.48 -6.95 -13.98
CA VAL A 66 1.87 -6.70 -13.54
C VAL A 66 1.91 -5.87 -12.27
N GLU A 67 0.83 -5.13 -11.99
CA GLU A 67 0.68 -4.31 -10.81
C GLU A 67 -0.80 -4.10 -10.45
N PHE A 68 -1.11 -4.19 -9.16
CA PHE A 68 -2.40 -3.75 -8.63
C PHE A 68 -2.26 -3.17 -7.23
N GLU A 69 -3.27 -2.41 -6.84
CA GLU A 69 -3.33 -1.75 -5.54
C GLU A 69 -4.54 -2.19 -4.72
N VAL A 70 -4.39 -2.20 -3.40
CA VAL A 70 -5.47 -2.44 -2.45
C VAL A 70 -5.54 -1.28 -1.47
N TYR A 71 -6.67 -0.60 -1.46
CA TYR A 71 -6.97 0.47 -0.52
C TYR A 71 -7.89 -0.06 0.56
N MET A 72 -7.62 0.27 1.82
CA MET A 72 -8.50 0.03 2.95
C MET A 72 -8.68 1.34 3.70
N VAL A 73 -9.91 1.81 3.88
CA VAL A 73 -10.19 3.09 4.53
C VAL A 73 -11.36 2.95 5.49
N ASN A 74 -11.24 3.54 6.67
CA ASN A 74 -12.34 3.90 7.58
C ASN A 74 -12.01 5.25 8.22
N GLU A 75 -12.79 5.66 9.23
CA GLU A 75 -12.65 6.97 9.87
C GLU A 75 -11.34 7.15 10.65
N ASP A 76 -10.77 6.06 11.18
CA ASP A 76 -9.60 6.06 12.07
C ASP A 76 -8.35 5.49 11.41
N PHE A 77 -8.48 4.96 10.18
CA PHE A 77 -7.43 4.20 9.53
C PHE A 77 -7.49 4.31 8.00
N SER A 78 -6.33 4.42 7.38
CA SER A 78 -6.17 4.13 5.97
C SER A 78 -4.94 3.26 5.70
N SER A 79 -5.02 2.45 4.65
CA SER A 79 -3.84 1.82 4.07
C SER A 79 -3.90 1.69 2.56
N ARG A 80 -2.73 1.69 1.95
CA ARG A 80 -2.52 1.39 0.53
C ARG A 80 -1.47 0.30 0.43
N SER A 81 -1.84 -0.82 -0.18
CA SER A 81 -0.93 -1.89 -0.57
C SER A 81 -0.73 -1.87 -2.07
N VAL A 82 0.51 -1.99 -2.54
CA VAL A 82 0.87 -2.11 -3.95
C VAL A 82 1.59 -3.43 -4.16
N PHE A 83 1.18 -4.18 -5.17
CA PHE A 83 1.75 -5.49 -5.53
C PHE A 83 2.28 -5.42 -6.95
N VAL A 84 3.55 -5.76 -7.16
CA VAL A 84 4.22 -5.65 -8.46
C VAL A 84 4.93 -6.96 -8.80
N SER A 85 4.75 -7.44 -10.03
CA SER A 85 5.57 -8.49 -10.61
C SER A 85 5.59 -8.42 -12.14
N GLY A 86 6.78 -8.36 -12.74
CA GLY A 86 6.94 -8.19 -14.19
C GLY A 86 6.37 -9.33 -15.05
N GLU A 87 6.22 -10.52 -14.48
CA GLU A 87 5.64 -11.70 -15.15
C GLU A 87 4.14 -11.90 -14.84
N GLY A 88 3.53 -10.94 -14.14
CA GLY A 88 2.18 -11.02 -13.58
C GLY A 88 2.20 -11.48 -12.12
N VAL A 89 1.36 -10.87 -11.27
CA VAL A 89 1.40 -11.05 -9.81
C VAL A 89 1.34 -12.53 -9.40
N CYS A 90 0.44 -13.33 -9.96
CA CYS A 90 0.36 -14.74 -9.55
C CYS A 90 1.49 -15.61 -10.09
N ASN A 91 2.02 -15.32 -11.28
CA ASN A 91 3.20 -16.02 -11.79
C ASN A 91 4.41 -15.74 -10.89
N GLY A 92 4.62 -14.46 -10.52
CA GLY A 92 5.66 -14.07 -9.57
C GLY A 92 5.50 -14.72 -8.20
N PHE A 93 4.28 -14.69 -7.65
CA PHE A 93 3.99 -15.24 -6.32
C PHE A 93 4.21 -16.76 -6.26
N GLU A 94 3.86 -17.48 -7.32
CA GLU A 94 4.05 -18.92 -7.42
C GLU A 94 5.48 -19.33 -7.81
N GLY A 95 6.18 -18.45 -8.50
CA GLY A 95 7.52 -18.65 -9.03
C GLY A 95 8.65 -18.25 -8.07
N ASN A 96 9.83 -18.06 -8.65
CA ASN A 96 11.06 -17.74 -7.91
C ASN A 96 11.37 -16.25 -7.84
N ASN A 97 10.67 -15.40 -8.62
CA ASN A 97 10.90 -13.97 -8.65
C ASN A 97 10.14 -13.22 -7.55
N GLY A 98 8.99 -13.76 -7.12
CA GLY A 98 8.17 -13.18 -6.07
C GLY A 98 7.31 -12.02 -6.55
N VAL A 99 6.62 -11.42 -5.59
CA VAL A 99 5.82 -10.19 -5.78
C VAL A 99 6.36 -9.14 -4.84
N ASP A 100 6.85 -8.04 -5.39
CA ASP A 100 7.22 -6.91 -4.58
C ASP A 100 5.98 -6.23 -4.04
N PHE A 101 5.95 -6.07 -2.74
CA PHE A 101 4.83 -5.59 -1.96
C PHE A 101 5.27 -4.36 -1.19
N THR A 102 4.52 -3.26 -1.31
CA THR A 102 4.67 -2.07 -0.47
C THR A 102 3.35 -1.77 0.21
N ASN A 103 3.36 -1.54 1.53
CA ASN A 103 2.19 -1.12 2.28
C ASN A 103 2.46 0.15 3.07
N SER A 104 1.59 1.14 2.91
CA SER A 104 1.57 2.35 3.72
C SER A 104 0.32 2.33 4.59
N THR A 105 0.46 2.67 5.87
CA THR A 105 -0.65 2.72 6.83
C THR A 105 -0.65 4.02 7.61
N ASN A 106 -1.83 4.59 7.83
CA ASN A 106 -2.06 5.74 8.68
C ASN A 106 -3.17 5.38 9.68
N ASN A 107 -2.90 5.50 10.97
CA ASN A 107 -3.87 5.48 12.06
C ASN A 107 -4.08 6.93 12.51
N TYR A 108 -5.29 7.46 12.33
CA TYR A 108 -5.60 8.85 12.62
C TYR A 108 -5.78 9.07 14.12
N ILE A 109 -5.27 10.20 14.63
CA ILE A 109 -5.41 10.56 16.04
C ILE A 109 -6.86 10.92 16.38
N LYS A 110 -7.59 11.46 15.39
CA LYS A 110 -9.01 11.77 15.50
C LYS A 110 -9.76 11.20 14.29
N PRO A 111 -10.95 10.63 14.50
CA PRO A 111 -11.77 10.15 13.40
C PRO A 111 -12.01 11.27 12.38
N ASN A 112 -11.90 10.95 11.09
CA ASN A 112 -12.14 11.86 9.97
C ASN A 112 -11.18 13.08 9.88
N ASP A 113 -10.05 13.07 10.59
CA ASP A 113 -8.99 14.09 10.54
C ASP A 113 -7.66 13.47 10.09
N ASP A 114 -7.26 13.73 8.86
CA ASP A 114 -6.03 13.20 8.25
C ASP A 114 -4.78 14.05 8.54
N SER A 115 -4.91 15.14 9.31
CA SER A 115 -3.80 16.04 9.62
C SER A 115 -2.82 15.48 10.64
N GLN A 116 -3.26 14.54 11.48
CA GLN A 116 -2.43 13.91 12.50
C GLN A 116 -2.65 12.40 12.54
N TYR A 117 -1.56 11.65 12.38
CA TYR A 117 -1.59 10.19 12.32
C TYR A 117 -0.25 9.57 12.70
N TYR A 118 -0.27 8.27 12.97
CA TYR A 118 0.92 7.43 13.07
C TYR A 118 0.75 6.16 12.26
N GLY A 119 1.85 5.52 11.88
CA GLY A 119 1.82 4.25 11.17
C GLY A 119 3.18 3.93 10.60
N GLY A 120 3.23 3.54 9.33
CA GLY A 120 4.48 3.14 8.72
C GLY A 120 4.38 2.74 7.25
N ILE A 121 5.56 2.58 6.66
CA ILE A 121 5.76 2.09 5.30
C ILE A 121 6.53 0.79 5.42
N MET A 122 5.98 -0.28 4.86
CA MET A 122 6.58 -1.60 4.80
C MET A 122 6.84 -1.98 3.34
N ALA A 123 7.97 -2.63 3.07
CA ALA A 123 8.24 -3.29 1.80
C ALA A 123 8.68 -4.73 2.03
N ALA A 124 8.32 -5.65 1.14
CA ALA A 124 8.78 -7.03 1.15
C ALA A 124 8.62 -7.67 -0.23
N SER A 125 9.37 -8.73 -0.52
CA SER A 125 9.10 -9.61 -1.67
C SER A 125 8.37 -10.86 -1.16
N LEU A 126 7.14 -11.06 -1.62
CA LEU A 126 6.25 -12.14 -1.19
C LEU A 126 6.31 -13.35 -2.12
N TYR A 127 6.28 -14.54 -1.52
CA TYR A 127 6.30 -15.82 -2.22
C TYR A 127 5.25 -16.76 -1.63
N ARG A 128 4.68 -17.64 -2.43
CA ARG A 128 3.67 -18.61 -1.97
C ARG A 128 4.26 -19.61 -0.98
N LYS A 129 5.35 -20.27 -1.35
CA LYS A 129 5.96 -21.35 -0.57
C LYS A 129 7.14 -20.90 0.29
N ASN A 130 7.86 -19.87 -0.15
CA ASN A 130 9.05 -19.39 0.55
C ASN A 130 8.69 -18.30 1.57
N GLU A 131 9.59 -18.09 2.51
CA GLU A 131 9.58 -16.94 3.41
C GLU A 131 9.71 -15.62 2.60
N PRO A 132 9.12 -14.52 3.10
CA PRO A 132 9.30 -13.22 2.48
C PRO A 132 10.79 -12.83 2.48
N LYS A 133 11.21 -12.09 1.47
CA LYS A 133 12.57 -11.52 1.39
C LYS A 133 12.50 -10.00 1.41
N ASN A 134 13.65 -9.35 1.58
CA ASN A 134 13.79 -7.90 1.49
C ASN A 134 12.80 -7.12 2.39
N VAL A 135 12.46 -7.69 3.54
CA VAL A 135 11.49 -7.09 4.46
C VAL A 135 12.09 -5.85 5.09
N GLN A 136 11.43 -4.71 4.91
CA GLN A 136 11.82 -3.41 5.43
C GLN A 136 10.61 -2.72 6.03
N TYR A 137 10.82 -1.94 7.08
CA TYR A 137 9.77 -1.16 7.74
C TYR A 137 10.33 0.18 8.23
N VAL A 138 9.57 1.24 7.99
CA VAL A 138 9.87 2.59 8.46
C VAL A 138 8.63 3.14 9.16
N PRO A 139 8.68 3.41 10.47
CA PRO A 139 7.56 4.03 11.16
C PRO A 139 7.44 5.51 10.76
N VAL A 140 6.21 6.01 10.75
CA VAL A 140 5.88 7.40 10.40
C VAL A 140 5.00 7.98 11.50
N TYR A 141 5.36 9.18 11.98
CA TYR A 141 4.60 9.91 12.99
C TYR A 141 4.40 11.34 12.51
N VAL A 142 3.14 11.74 12.36
CA VAL A 142 2.72 13.11 12.04
C VAL A 142 1.81 13.54 13.19
N ILE A 143 2.40 13.98 14.30
CA ILE A 143 1.68 14.31 15.53
C ILE A 143 2.23 15.62 16.06
N ASN A 144 1.37 16.61 16.31
CA ASN A 144 1.80 17.94 16.74
C ASN A 144 2.09 18.00 18.25
N ASN A 145 1.44 17.14 19.04
CA ASN A 145 1.66 17.08 20.49
C ASN A 145 2.89 16.18 20.78
N PRO A 146 4.00 16.72 21.30
CA PRO A 146 5.24 15.95 21.48
C PRO A 146 5.16 14.90 22.60
N GLN A 147 4.35 15.13 23.64
CA GLN A 147 4.13 14.11 24.67
C GLN A 147 3.36 12.92 24.11
N LEU A 148 2.29 13.19 23.36
CA LEU A 148 1.50 12.15 22.70
C LEU A 148 2.32 11.39 21.65
N GLU A 149 3.14 12.09 20.86
CA GLU A 149 4.04 11.45 19.89
C GLU A 149 4.99 10.48 20.57
N LYS A 150 5.62 10.91 21.68
CA LYS A 150 6.54 10.06 22.45
C LYS A 150 5.84 8.81 22.97
N GLU A 151 4.66 8.97 23.57
CA GLU A 151 3.87 7.84 24.10
C GLU A 151 3.48 6.83 23.01
N ILE A 152 3.05 7.33 21.84
CA ILE A 152 2.68 6.47 20.71
C ILE A 152 3.92 5.78 20.16
N ARG A 153 5.03 6.49 19.99
CA ARG A 153 6.29 5.93 19.48
C ARG A 153 6.77 4.77 20.35
N GLU A 154 6.85 4.96 21.67
CA GLU A 154 7.28 3.92 22.62
C GLU A 154 6.37 2.68 22.55
N ARG A 155 5.05 2.88 22.39
CA ARG A 155 4.09 1.79 22.22
C ARG A 155 4.32 1.02 20.92
N GLU A 156 4.41 1.72 19.78
CA GLU A 156 4.52 1.11 18.45
C GLU A 156 5.88 0.40 18.25
N GLU A 157 6.96 0.95 18.83
CA GLU A 157 8.29 0.32 18.79
C GLU A 157 8.27 -1.08 19.42
N SER A 158 7.55 -1.25 20.52
CA SER A 158 7.42 -2.55 21.19
C SER A 158 6.68 -3.61 20.34
N GLN A 159 5.83 -3.17 19.40
CA GLN A 159 4.97 -4.03 18.58
C GLN A 159 5.47 -4.21 17.14
N THR A 160 6.49 -3.44 16.74
CA THR A 160 6.94 -3.33 15.33
C THR A 160 7.19 -4.69 14.67
N LYS A 161 7.87 -5.62 15.36
CA LYS A 161 8.15 -6.96 14.82
C LYS A 161 6.86 -7.73 14.50
N GLN A 162 5.87 -7.66 15.39
CA GLN A 162 4.60 -8.35 15.22
C GLN A 162 3.78 -7.70 14.09
N THR A 163 3.74 -6.37 14.04
CA THR A 163 3.09 -5.61 12.96
C THR A 163 3.63 -6.00 11.58
N ILE A 164 4.95 -6.09 11.43
CA ILE A 164 5.59 -6.52 10.16
C ILE A 164 5.12 -7.93 9.79
N LYS A 165 5.15 -8.87 10.74
CA LYS A 165 4.73 -10.25 10.51
C LYS A 165 3.26 -10.33 10.06
N ASP A 166 2.37 -9.64 10.76
CA ASP A 166 0.93 -9.65 10.45
C ASP A 166 0.63 -9.03 9.09
N LYS A 167 1.36 -7.97 8.71
CA LYS A 167 1.23 -7.34 7.38
C LYS A 167 1.73 -8.25 6.27
N VAL A 168 2.89 -8.91 6.43
CA VAL A 168 3.34 -9.93 5.48
C VAL A 168 2.28 -11.03 5.34
N ASP A 169 1.88 -11.62 6.46
CA ASP A 169 1.02 -12.80 6.47
C ASP A 169 -0.35 -12.51 5.88
N SER A 170 -0.97 -11.39 6.26
CA SER A 170 -2.28 -11.00 5.72
C SER A 170 -2.26 -10.74 4.22
N ASN A 171 -1.21 -10.09 3.70
CA ASN A 171 -1.10 -9.83 2.27
C ASN A 171 -0.69 -11.08 1.48
N LYS A 172 0.12 -11.97 2.06
CA LYS A 172 0.38 -13.31 1.50
C LYS A 172 -0.90 -14.13 1.43
N GLN A 173 -1.76 -14.07 2.46
CA GLN A 173 -3.06 -14.74 2.45
C GLN A 173 -4.04 -14.15 1.43
N LEU A 174 -4.04 -12.83 1.25
CA LEU A 174 -4.83 -12.16 0.21
C LEU A 174 -4.44 -12.68 -1.18
N LEU A 175 -3.14 -12.75 -1.47
CA LEU A 175 -2.66 -13.37 -2.71
C LEU A 175 -3.05 -14.84 -2.80
N ASP A 176 -2.80 -15.65 -1.76
CA ASP A 176 -3.03 -17.10 -1.82
C ASP A 176 -4.51 -17.51 -1.95
N LYS A 177 -5.40 -16.83 -1.20
CA LYS A 177 -6.80 -17.24 -1.04
C LYS A 177 -7.77 -16.50 -1.97
N MET A 178 -7.45 -15.27 -2.38
CA MET A 178 -8.36 -14.43 -3.16
C MET A 178 -7.88 -14.23 -4.59
N VAL A 179 -6.63 -13.80 -4.79
CA VAL A 179 -6.13 -13.40 -6.12
C VAL A 179 -5.57 -14.59 -6.90
N CYS A 180 -4.64 -15.34 -6.32
CA CYS A 180 -3.93 -16.47 -6.91
C CYS A 180 -4.50 -17.82 -6.47
N LYS A 181 -5.81 -17.84 -6.20
CA LYS A 181 -6.52 -19.05 -5.79
C LYS A 181 -6.37 -20.12 -6.87
N LYS A 182 -5.78 -21.26 -6.54
CA LYS A 182 -5.78 -22.40 -7.45
C LYS A 182 -7.21 -22.94 -7.53
N GLY A 183 -7.73 -23.07 -8.74
CA GLY A 183 -8.90 -23.91 -8.97
C GLY A 183 -8.60 -25.32 -8.46
N LYS A 184 -9.59 -26.01 -7.88
CA LYS A 184 -9.48 -27.46 -7.73
C LYS A 184 -9.33 -28.01 -9.15
N LYS A 185 -8.17 -28.62 -9.44
CA LYS A 185 -8.01 -29.43 -10.65
C LYS A 185 -8.91 -30.64 -10.57
#